data_AF-A0A0Q0A099-F1
#
_entry.id   AF-A0A0Q0A099-F1
#
_cell.length_a   1.000
_cell.length_b   1.000
_cell.length_c   1.000
_cell.angle_alpha   90.00
_cell.angle_beta   90.00
_cell.angle_gamma   90.00
#
_symmetry.space_group_name_H-M   'P 1'
#
loop_
_entity.id
_entity.type
_entity.pdbx_description
1 polymer ?
#
loop_
_entity_poly.entity_id
_entity_poly.type
_entity_poly.pdbx_seq_one_letter_code
_entity_poly.pdbx_strand_id
1 'polypeptide(L)' 'MQERHRDHALFVGFAPADNPKIVVAVMVENGESGSGVAAPVVRQVLDAWLLDENGHLKPEYAGSLNLEAAAREE' A
#
# COMPACT_ATOMS: atom_id res chain seq x y z
N MET A 1 -23.86 16.33 -13.18
CA MET A 1 -23.73 16.59 -11.72
C MET A 1 -22.81 17.78 -11.52
N GLN A 2 -23.06 18.62 -10.51
CA GLN A 2 -22.04 19.60 -10.09
C GLN A 2 -20.92 18.85 -9.36
N GLU A 3 -19.67 19.30 -9.48
CA GLU A 3 -18.48 18.66 -8.92
C GLU A 3 -18.60 18.32 -7.42
N ARG A 4 -19.23 19.21 -6.64
CA ARG A 4 -19.47 19.05 -5.19
C ARG A 4 -20.46 17.93 -4.81
N HIS A 5 -21.11 17.30 -5.79
CA HIS A 5 -22.08 16.23 -5.56
C HIS A 5 -21.60 14.86 -6.04
N ARG A 6 -20.34 14.77 -6.49
CA ARG A 6 -19.75 13.48 -6.86
C ARG A 6 -19.43 12.66 -5.62
N ASP A 7 -19.50 11.34 -5.76
CA ASP A 7 -19.08 10.43 -4.71
C ASP A 7 -17.60 10.64 -4.37
N HIS A 8 -17.24 10.44 -3.10
CA HIS A 8 -15.84 10.43 -2.70
C HIS A 8 -15.19 9.11 -3.13
N ALA A 9 -13.92 9.16 -3.53
CA ALA A 9 -13.15 7.96 -3.79
C ALA A 9 -12.45 7.50 -2.51
N LEU A 10 -12.74 6.29 -2.05
CA LEU A 10 -12.11 5.71 -0.87
C LEU A 10 -11.33 4.44 -1.24
N PHE A 11 -10.16 4.28 -0.61
CA PHE A 11 -9.40 3.03 -0.68
C PHE A 11 -8.58 2.84 0.59
N VAL A 12 -8.52 1.59 1.07
CA VAL A 12 -7.65 1.19 2.19
C VAL A 12 -6.81 0.02 1.72
N GLY A 13 -5.50 0.09 1.92
CA GLY A 13 -4.56 -0.96 1.55
C GLY A 13 -3.51 -1.17 2.63
N PHE A 14 -2.94 -2.37 2.66
CA PHE A 14 -1.81 -2.70 3.52
C PHE A 14 -0.75 -3.43 2.72
N ALA A 15 0.51 -3.31 3.14
CA ALA A 15 1.60 -4.03 2.50
C ALA A 15 2.81 -4.22 3.45
N PRO A 16 3.69 -5.20 3.18
CA PRO A 16 3.53 -6.31 2.22
C PRO A 16 2.34 -7.23 2.54
N ALA A 17 1.90 -8.07 1.58
CA ALA A 17 0.72 -8.92 1.75
C ALA A 17 0.91 -10.02 2.81
N ASP A 18 2.07 -10.69 2.78
CA ASP A 18 2.36 -11.83 3.66
C ASP A 18 2.77 -11.41 5.07
N ASN A 19 3.45 -10.26 5.22
CA ASN A 19 3.85 -9.70 6.52
C ASN A 19 3.63 -8.18 6.56
N PRO A 20 2.38 -7.73 6.77
CA PRO A 20 2.01 -6.32 6.70
C PRO A 20 2.80 -5.45 7.68
N LYS A 21 3.38 -4.35 7.18
CA LYS A 21 4.14 -3.38 7.98
C LYS A 21 3.45 -2.03 8.11
N ILE A 22 2.58 -1.71 7.17
CA ILE A 22 1.86 -0.44 7.13
C ILE A 22 0.46 -0.66 6.55
N VAL A 23 -0.50 0.12 7.07
CA VAL A 23 -1.86 0.28 6.52
C VAL A 23 -2.02 1.75 6.14
N VAL A 24 -2.62 2.00 4.98
CA VAL A 24 -2.89 3.35 4.46
C VAL A 24 -4.36 3.43 4.08
N ALA A 25 -5.05 4.44 4.62
CA ALA A 25 -6.42 4.77 4.26
C ALA A 25 -6.45 6.14 3.57
N VAL A 26 -7.02 6.20 2.37
CA VAL A 26 -7.14 7.42 1.57
C VAL A 26 -8.60 7.68 1.25
N MET A 27 -9.00 8.95 1.38
CA MET A 27 -10.24 9.49 0.86
C MET A 27 -9.92 10.69 -0.02
N VAL A 28 -10.36 10.66 -1.27
CA VAL A 28 -10.31 11.80 -2.19
C VAL A 28 -11.72 12.34 -2.34
N GLU A 29 -11.91 13.59 -1.90
CA GLU A 29 -13.19 14.28 -2.02
C GLU A 29 -13.59 14.35 -3.50
N ASN A 30 -14.86 14.02 -3.79
CA ASN A 30 -15.48 14.09 -5.13
C ASN A 30 -14.73 13.31 -6.23
N GLY A 31 -13.92 12.32 -5.85
CA GLY A 31 -13.06 11.54 -6.76
C GLY A 31 -13.76 10.40 -7.51
N GLU A 32 -15.02 10.09 -7.21
CA GLU A 32 -15.89 9.07 -7.80
C GLU A 32 -15.38 7.61 -7.64
N SER A 33 -14.19 7.28 -8.13
CA SER A 33 -13.69 5.90 -8.20
C SER A 33 -12.63 5.59 -7.15
N GLY A 34 -12.97 4.74 -6.18
CA GLY A 34 -12.01 4.23 -5.21
C GLY A 34 -10.82 3.51 -5.86
N SER A 35 -11.06 2.62 -6.83
CA SER A 35 -10.01 1.88 -7.52
C SER A 35 -9.26 2.69 -8.57
N GLY A 36 -9.91 3.64 -9.24
CA GLY A 36 -9.32 4.46 -10.28
C GLY A 36 -8.59 5.70 -9.77
N VAL A 37 -8.98 6.23 -8.62
CA VAL A 37 -8.44 7.49 -8.07
C VAL A 37 -7.74 7.28 -6.73
N ALA A 38 -8.38 6.66 -5.74
CA ALA A 38 -7.79 6.53 -4.40
C ALA A 38 -6.73 5.40 -4.32
N ALA A 39 -6.92 4.27 -5.03
CA ALA A 39 -5.98 3.16 -4.98
C ALA A 39 -4.57 3.50 -5.54
N PRO A 40 -4.43 4.25 -6.66
CA PRO A 40 -3.12 4.72 -7.11
C PRO A 40 -2.41 5.62 -6.08
N VAL A 41 -3.15 6.45 -5.33
CA VAL A 41 -2.59 7.27 -4.25
C VAL A 41 -2.07 6.37 -3.12
N VAL A 42 -2.87 5.37 -2.71
CA VAL A 42 -2.43 4.38 -1.71
C VAL A 42 -1.16 3.67 -2.17
N ARG A 43 -1.08 3.26 -3.45
CA ARG A 43 0.12 2.63 -4.01
C ARG A 43 1.35 3.54 -3.90
N GLN A 44 1.24 4.81 -4.25
CA GLN A 44 2.36 5.75 -4.15
C GLN A 44 2.86 5.92 -2.72
N VAL A 45 1.95 6.01 -1.74
CA VAL A 45 2.33 6.09 -0.31
C VAL A 45 3.01 4.81 0.16
N LEU A 46 2.45 3.65 -0.21
CA LEU A 46 3.04 2.35 0.12
C LEU A 46 4.44 2.21 -0.50
N ASP A 47 4.61 2.60 -1.77
CA ASP A 47 5.91 2.53 -2.45
C ASP A 47 6.94 3.46 -1.82
N ALA A 48 6.57 4.71 -1.53
CA ALA A 48 7.46 5.65 -0.87
C ALA A 48 7.91 5.18 0.53
N TRP A 49 7.03 4.47 1.24
CA TRP A 49 7.36 3.91 2.55
C TRP A 49 8.24 2.67 2.45
N LEU A 50 7.84 1.72 1.59
CA LEU A 50 8.36 0.35 1.57
C LEU A 50 9.56 0.15 0.64
N LEU A 51 9.70 0.94 -0.41
CA LEU A 51 10.70 0.71 -1.46
C LEU A 51 11.91 1.65 -1.34
N ASP A 52 13.07 1.15 -1.76
CA ASP A 52 14.29 1.95 -1.94
C ASP A 52 14.26 2.78 -3.24
N GLU A 53 15.33 3.53 -3.51
CA GLU A 53 15.48 4.36 -4.71
C GLU A 53 15.47 3.57 -6.03
N ASN A 54 15.70 2.25 -5.97
CA ASN A 54 15.68 1.34 -7.11
C ASN A 54 14.34 0.60 -7.24
N GLY A 55 13.38 0.84 -6.34
CA GLY A 55 12.09 0.18 -6.33
C GLY A 55 12.09 -1.22 -5.68
N HIS A 56 13.13 -1.59 -4.94
CA HIS A 56 13.16 -2.84 -4.19
C HIS A 56 12.60 -2.67 -2.78
N LEU A 57 11.97 -3.72 -2.24
CA LEU A 57 11.54 -3.71 -0.84
C LEU A 57 12.75 -3.48 0.08
N LYS A 58 12.66 -2.48 0.97
CA LYS A 58 13.75 -2.19 1.90
C LYS A 58 14.03 -3.42 2.80
N PRO A 59 15.30 -3.77 3.05
CA PRO A 59 15.66 -5.02 3.74
C PRO A 59 15.04 -5.18 5.13
N GLU A 60 14.82 -4.09 5.87
CA GLU A 60 14.18 -4.10 7.19
C GLU A 60 12.73 -4.62 7.15
N TYR A 61 12.05 -4.55 6.00
CA TYR A 61 10.70 -5.06 5.81
C TYR A 61 10.66 -6.47 5.23
N ALA A 62 11.78 -7.01 4.75
CA ALA A 62 11.92 -8.40 4.29
C ALA A 62 12.03 -9.42 5.45
N GLY A 63 12.21 -8.92 6.68
CA GLY A 63 12.68 -9.65 7.87
C GLY A 63 11.80 -10.74 8.49
N SER A 64 10.95 -11.44 7.74
CA SER A 64 10.38 -12.73 8.18
C SER A 64 10.57 -13.88 7.20
N LEU A 65 10.83 -13.60 5.93
CA LEU A 65 11.15 -14.64 4.93
C LEU A 65 12.47 -15.35 5.28
N ASN A 66 13.45 -14.61 5.80
CA ASN A 66 14.76 -15.16 6.15
C ASN A 66 14.72 -16.03 7.42
N LEU A 67 13.77 -15.80 8.34
CA LEU A 67 13.66 -16.56 9.58
C LEU A 67 12.91 -17.89 9.36
N GLU A 68 11.88 -17.89 8.52
CA GLU A 68 11.18 -19.14 8.16
C GLU A 68 11.96 -20.02 7.20
N ALA A 69 12.76 -19.44 6.30
CA ALA A 69 13.66 -20.22 5.45
C ALA A 69 14.78 -20.88 6.26
N ALA A 70 15.41 -20.13 7.18
CA ALA A 70 16.45 -20.68 8.07
C ALA A 70 15.91 -21.75 9.05
N ALA A 71 14.67 -21.61 9.54
CA ALA A 71 14.06 -22.56 10.47
C ALA A 71 13.54 -23.86 9.81
N ARG A 72 13.49 -23.93 8.47
CA ARG A 72 13.10 -25.14 7.73
C ARG A 72 14.29 -26.00 7.28
N GLU A 73 15.51 -25.50 7.47
CA GLU A 73 16.76 -26.20 7.17
C GLU A 73 17.38 -26.90 8.39
N GLU A 74 16.71 -26.86 9.55
CA GLU A 74 16.99 -27.66 10.76
C GLU A 74 15.99 -28.81 10.94
#